data_AF-A0A537H6D0-F1
#
_entry.id   AF-A0A537H6D0-F1
#
_cell.length_a   1.000
_cell.length_b   1.000
_cell.length_c   1.000
_cell.angle_alpha   90.00
_cell.angle_beta   90.00
_cell.angle_gamma   90.00
#
_symmetry.space_group_name_H-M   'P 1'
#
loop_
_entity.id
_entity.type
_entity.pdbx_description
1 polymer ?
#
loop_
_entity_poly.entity_id
_entity_poly.type
_entity_poly.pdbx_seq_one_letter_code
_entity_poly.pdbx_strand_id
1 'polypeptide(L)'
;MLKLSRGALITTIGWMVSATAMVGAFAFAMVWQSAFNFGGVYPPELVYFLLWPLLAFGAIITYSGARTIHRPILLLFPLASVAIMLITLQYMPCFPIERCLVVP
;
A
#
# COMPACT_ATOMS: atom_id res chain seq x y z
N MET A 1 -30.40 9.22 -8.51
CA MET A 1 -29.21 9.91 -7.97
C MET A 1 -28.97 9.40 -6.56
N LEU A 2 -27.96 8.54 -6.34
CA LEU A 2 -27.60 8.07 -5.00
C LEU A 2 -27.12 9.28 -4.18
N LYS A 3 -27.87 9.70 -3.15
CA LYS A 3 -27.37 10.62 -2.12
C LYS A 3 -26.30 9.86 -1.32
N LEU A 4 -25.06 9.85 -1.81
CA LEU A 4 -23.93 9.38 -1.00
C LEU A 4 -23.81 10.34 0.20
N SER A 5 -23.92 9.78 1.40
CA SER A 5 -23.58 10.50 2.64
C SER A 5 -22.16 11.08 2.49
N ARG A 6 -21.92 12.31 2.95
CA ARG A 6 -20.58 12.95 2.91
C ARG A 6 -19.48 12.02 3.46
N GLY A 7 -19.79 11.24 4.50
CA GLY A 7 -18.84 10.26 5.03
C GLY A 7 -18.52 9.11 4.06
N ALA A 8 -19.50 8.68 3.25
CA ALA A 8 -19.31 7.64 2.24
C ALA A 8 -18.40 8.14 1.11
N LEU A 9 -18.54 9.40 0.71
CA LEU A 9 -17.66 10.01 -0.28
C LEU A 9 -16.20 10.06 0.24
N ILE A 10 -16.00 10.54 1.47
CA ILE A 10 -14.68 10.66 2.09
C ILE A 10 -14.01 9.28 2.22
N THR A 11 -14.75 8.27 2.69
CA THR A 11 -14.22 6.89 2.77
C THR A 11 -13.83 6.33 1.40
N THR A 12 -14.65 6.59 0.37
CA THR A 12 -14.34 6.15 -1.00
C THR A 12 -13.05 6.79 -1.53
N ILE A 13 -12.82 8.08 -1.25
CA ILE A 13 -11.57 8.76 -1.61
C ILE A 13 -10.38 8.13 -0.87
N GLY A 14 -10.52 7.88 0.43
CA GLY A 14 -9.48 7.21 1.22
C GLY A 14 -9.15 5.81 0.70
N TRP A 15 -10.16 5.07 0.24
CA TRP A 15 -9.98 3.77 -0.41
C TRP A 15 -9.28 3.88 -1.76
N MET A 16 -9.62 4.87 -2.58
CA MET A 16 -8.93 5.08 -3.86
C MET A 16 -7.44 5.37 -3.64
N VAL A 17 -7.10 6.23 -2.68
CA VAL A 17 -5.69 6.53 -2.35
C VAL A 17 -4.97 5.27 -1.84
N SER A 18 -5.61 4.50 -0.96
CA SER A 18 -5.05 3.24 -0.44
C SER A 18 -4.89 2.18 -1.54
N ALA A 19 -5.84 2.11 -2.48
CA ALA A 19 -5.78 1.21 -3.64
C ALA A 19 -4.63 1.58 -4.57
N THR A 20 -4.38 2.87 -4.81
CA THR A 20 -3.21 3.32 -5.59
C THR A 20 -1.90 2.87 -4.94
N ALA A 21 -1.79 2.99 -3.61
CA ALA A 21 -0.61 2.50 -2.89
C ALA A 21 -0.44 0.98 -3.03
N MET A 22 -1.54 0.21 -2.95
CA MET A 22 -1.50 -1.23 -3.16
C MET A 22 -1.08 -1.60 -4.58
N VAL A 23 -1.65 -0.96 -5.61
CA VAL A 23 -1.27 -1.22 -7.01
C VAL A 23 0.21 -0.91 -7.23
N GLY A 24 0.72 0.18 -6.65
CA GLY A 24 2.14 0.49 -6.65
C GLY A 24 2.99 -0.59 -5.98
N ALA A 25 2.56 -1.12 -4.83
CA ALA A 25 3.27 -2.17 -4.10
C ALA A 25 3.32 -3.48 -4.90
N PHE A 26 2.21 -3.86 -5.53
CA PHE A 26 2.16 -5.02 -6.43
C PHE A 26 3.04 -4.84 -7.67
N ALA A 27 2.99 -3.67 -8.31
CA ALA A 27 3.84 -3.38 -9.46
C ALA A 27 5.33 -3.44 -9.09
N PHE A 28 5.70 -2.88 -7.93
CA PHE A 28 7.05 -2.98 -7.39
C PHE A 28 7.46 -4.44 -7.19
N ALA A 29 6.62 -5.25 -6.53
CA ALA A 29 6.89 -6.67 -6.29
C ALA A 29 7.05 -7.46 -7.61
N MET A 30 6.24 -7.20 -8.63
CA MET A 30 6.38 -7.85 -9.94
C MET A 30 7.69 -7.50 -10.63
N VAL A 31 8.09 -6.22 -10.60
CA VAL A 31 9.36 -5.77 -11.20
C VAL A 31 10.55 -6.32 -10.43
N TRP A 32 10.45 -6.41 -9.11
CA TRP A 32 11.48 -6.99 -8.28
C TRP A 32 11.66 -8.50 -8.57
N GLN A 33 10.55 -9.22 -8.66
CA GLN A 33 10.54 -10.65 -9.01
C GLN A 33 11.04 -10.92 -10.43
N SER A 34 10.74 -10.04 -11.40
CA SER A 34 11.24 -10.20 -12.76
C SER A 34 12.75 -9.97 -12.85
N ALA A 35 13.29 -8.97 -12.13
CA ALA A 35 14.73 -8.75 -12.03
C ALA A 35 15.44 -9.94 -11.37
N PHE A 36 14.83 -10.58 -10.38
CA PHE A 36 15.37 -11.78 -9.73
C PHE A 36 15.44 -12.98 -10.68
N ASN A 37 14.38 -13.25 -11.46
CA ASN A 37 14.31 -14.45 -12.31
C ASN A 37 15.07 -14.32 -13.63
N PHE A 38 15.08 -13.12 -14.24
CA PHE A 38 15.63 -12.92 -15.58
C PHE A 38 16.95 -12.13 -15.59
N GLY A 39 17.39 -11.65 -14.43
CA GLY A 39 18.45 -10.66 -14.32
C GLY A 39 17.98 -9.26 -14.72
N GLY A 40 18.53 -8.23 -14.11
CA GLY A 40 18.15 -6.85 -14.39
C GLY A 40 18.63 -5.88 -13.32
N VAL A 41 18.24 -4.61 -13.47
CA VAL A 41 18.48 -3.57 -12.46
C VAL A 41 17.30 -3.56 -11.50
N TYR A 42 17.58 -3.76 -10.21
CA TYR A 42 16.56 -3.69 -9.17
C TYR A 42 15.96 -2.28 -9.09
N PRO A 43 14.62 -2.17 -8.93
CA PRO A 43 13.99 -0.87 -8.72
C PRO A 43 14.48 -0.27 -7.39
N PRO A 44 14.62 1.07 -7.30
CA PRO A 44 15.07 1.71 -6.07
C PRO A 44 14.05 1.51 -4.94
N GLU A 45 14.51 0.98 -3.80
CA GLU A 45 13.73 0.76 -2.57
C GLU A 45 12.94 2.01 -2.12
N LEU A 46 13.47 3.21 -2.41
CA LEU A 46 12.82 4.49 -2.10
C LEU A 46 11.40 4.59 -2.68
N VAL A 47 11.15 4.01 -3.86
CA VAL A 47 9.80 3.99 -4.47
C VAL A 47 8.83 3.25 -3.58
N TYR A 48 9.27 2.13 -3.00
CA TYR A 48 8.47 1.36 -2.07
C TYR A 48 8.20 2.12 -0.76
N PHE A 49 9.22 2.78 -0.21
CA PHE A 49 9.06 3.66 0.96
C PHE A 49 8.11 4.83 0.70
N LEU A 50 8.00 5.32 -0.53
CA LEU A 50 7.06 6.40 -0.89
C LEU A 50 5.59 5.95 -0.90
N LEU A 51 5.33 4.64 -1.03
CA LEU A 51 3.97 4.09 -0.98
C LEU A 51 3.41 4.07 0.45
N TRP A 52 4.27 3.96 1.47
CA TRP A 52 3.87 4.00 2.89
C TRP A 52 3.16 5.29 3.31
N PRO A 53 3.71 6.50 3.04
CA PRO A 53 3.01 7.73 3.37
C PRO A 53 1.73 7.88 2.54
N LEU A 54 1.71 7.44 1.27
CA LEU A 54 0.50 7.47 0.44
C LEU A 54 -0.61 6.61 1.06
N LEU A 55 -0.27 5.40 1.51
CA LEU A 55 -1.16 4.49 2.23
C LEU A 55 -1.63 5.09 3.57
N ALA A 56 -0.73 5.73 4.32
CA ALA A 56 -1.06 6.42 5.56
C ALA A 56 -2.06 7.56 5.33
N PHE A 57 -1.88 8.37 4.29
CA PHE A 57 -2.85 9.39 3.89
C PHE A 57 -4.20 8.78 3.54
N GLY A 58 -4.23 7.69 2.76
CA GLY A 58 -5.45 6.95 2.44
C GLY A 58 -6.17 6.42 3.69
N ALA A 59 -5.42 5.89 4.66
CA ALA A 59 -5.94 5.39 5.92
C ALA A 59 -6.52 6.52 6.79
N ILE A 60 -5.84 7.67 6.89
CA ILE A 60 -6.31 8.85 7.66
C ILE A 60 -7.62 9.41 7.08
N ILE A 61 -7.70 9.52 5.75
CA ILE A 61 -8.91 9.97 5.06
C ILE A 61 -10.05 8.97 5.31
N THR A 62 -9.78 7.67 5.17
CA THR A 62 -10.75 6.60 5.44
C THR A 62 -11.24 6.64 6.88
N TYR A 63 -10.35 6.85 7.85
CA TYR A 63 -10.70 6.99 9.26
C TYR A 63 -11.65 8.17 9.51
N SER A 64 -11.36 9.31 8.91
CA SER A 64 -12.19 10.52 9.02
C SER A 64 -13.60 10.30 8.48
N GLY A 65 -13.72 9.65 7.32
CA GLY A 65 -15.02 9.30 6.75
C GLY A 65 -15.76 8.21 7.55
N ALA A 66 -15.05 7.18 8.01
CA ALA A 66 -15.62 6.07 8.78
C ALA A 66 -16.19 6.55 10.12
N ARG A 67 -15.52 7.51 10.76
CA ARG A 67 -15.99 8.19 11.98
C ARG A 67 -17.29 8.95 11.74
N THR A 68 -17.44 9.58 10.56
CA THR A 68 -18.65 10.33 10.21
C THR A 68 -19.87 9.41 10.02
N ILE A 69 -19.65 8.18 9.53
CA ILE A 69 -20.71 7.18 9.30
C ILE A 69 -20.91 6.25 10.52
N HIS A 70 -20.11 6.40 11.58
CA HIS A 70 -20.07 5.48 12.74
C HIS A 70 -19.90 4.00 12.32
N ARG A 71 -19.18 3.75 11.22
CA ARG A 71 -18.93 2.40 10.69
C ARG A 71 -17.43 2.12 10.65
N PRO A 72 -16.84 1.59 11.74
CA PRO A 72 -15.42 1.28 11.81
C PRO A 72 -15.01 0.17 10.84
N ILE A 73 -15.95 -0.66 10.38
CA ILE A 73 -15.68 -1.76 9.46
C ILE A 73 -15.07 -1.30 8.12
N LEU A 74 -15.25 -0.03 7.75
CA LEU A 74 -14.68 0.56 6.53
C LEU A 74 -13.15 0.73 6.61
N LEU A 75 -12.56 0.63 7.82
CA LEU A 75 -11.11 0.64 8.04
C LEU A 75 -10.45 -0.70 7.72
N LEU A 76 -11.22 -1.77 7.50
CA LEU A 76 -10.64 -3.06 7.11
C LEU A 76 -9.87 -2.97 5.79
N PHE A 77 -10.30 -2.12 4.86
CA PHE A 77 -9.61 -1.93 3.59
C PHE A 77 -8.18 -1.41 3.77
N PRO A 78 -7.93 -0.24 4.40
CA PRO A 78 -6.56 0.23 4.62
C PRO A 78 -5.74 -0.71 5.53
N LEU A 79 -6.36 -1.39 6.50
CA LEU A 79 -5.67 -2.42 7.31
C LEU A 79 -5.18 -3.61 6.47
N ALA A 80 -6.02 -4.11 5.56
CA ALA A 80 -5.63 -5.16 4.62
C ALA A 80 -4.52 -4.67 3.67
N SER A 81 -4.58 -3.40 3.24
CA SER A 81 -3.53 -2.78 2.43
C SER A 81 -2.19 -2.72 3.18
N VAL A 82 -2.18 -2.40 4.48
CA VAL A 82 -0.97 -2.46 5.33
C VAL A 82 -0.42 -3.88 5.38
N ALA A 83 -1.27 -4.87 5.63
CA ALA A 83 -0.84 -6.27 5.71
C ALA A 83 -0.19 -6.73 4.40
N ILE A 84 -0.77 -6.37 3.26
CA ILE A 84 -0.21 -6.69 1.94
C ILE A 84 1.14 -6.01 1.72
N MET A 85 1.30 -4.73 2.10
CA MET A 85 2.61 -4.07 2.07
C MET A 85 3.63 -4.74 3.01
N LEU A 86 3.24 -5.19 4.19
CA LEU A 86 4.17 -5.90 5.07
C LEU A 86 4.61 -7.23 4.45
N ILE A 87 3.68 -7.96 3.83
CA ILE A 87 3.97 -9.22 3.15
C ILE A 87 4.92 -8.98 1.97
N THR A 88 4.65 -8.00 1.10
CA THR A 88 5.54 -7.71 -0.04
C THR A 88 6.93 -7.28 0.39
N LEU A 89 7.08 -6.63 1.56
CA LEU A 89 8.37 -6.27 2.13
C LEU A 89 9.19 -7.51 2.55
N GLN A 90 8.56 -8.60 2.99
CA GLN A 90 9.28 -9.85 3.33
C GLN A 90 9.92 -10.52 2.11
N TYR A 91 9.38 -10.27 0.92
CA TYR A 91 9.93 -10.79 -0.32
C TYR A 91 11.06 -9.92 -0.89
N MET A 92 11.39 -8.79 -0.22
CA MET A 92 12.53 -7.94 -0.56
C MET A 92 13.71 -8.25 0.39
N PRO A 93 14.75 -8.97 -0.06
CA PRO A 93 15.93 -9.32 0.72
C PRO A 93 16.93 -8.15 0.91
N CYS A 94 16.68 -6.98 0.33
CA CYS A 94 17.55 -5.81 0.43
C CYS A 94 16.86 -4.68 1.19
N PHE A 95 17.05 -4.62 2.52
CA PHE A 95 16.71 -3.42 3.27
C PHE A 95 17.80 -2.34 3.03
N PRO A 96 17.46 -1.05 2.97
CA PRO A 96 18.45 0.02 2.78
C PRO A 96 19.50 0.14 3.92
N ILE A 97 19.33 -0.61 5.02
CA ILE A 97 20.19 -0.57 6.20
C ILE A 97 21.09 -1.82 6.31
N GLU A 98 20.69 -2.96 5.73
CA GLU A 98 21.44 -4.20 5.82
C GLU A 98 21.66 -4.79 4.43
N ARG A 99 22.92 -5.09 4.12
CA ARG A 99 23.36 -5.64 2.83
C ARG A 99 22.41 -6.76 2.40
N CYS A 100 21.99 -6.70 1.13
CA CYS A 100 21.27 -7.76 0.45
C CYS A 100 21.75 -9.13 0.94
N LEU A 101 20.89 -9.86 1.65
CA LEU A 101 21.15 -11.25 1.93
C LEU A 101 21.06 -11.96 0.59
N VAL A 102 22.24 -12.17 -0.02
CA VAL A 102 22.43 -13.12 -1.10
C VAL A 102 22.00 -14.46 -0.50
N VAL A 103 20.74 -14.83 -0.75
CA VAL A 103 20.31 -16.19 -0.48
C VAL A 103 21.05 -17.05 -1.52
N PRO A 104 21.86 -18.03 -1.08
CA PRO A 104 22.66 -18.87 -1.97
C PRO A 104 21.80 -19.71 -2.93
#